data_AF-A0A9P1G8U9-F1
#
_entry.id   AF-A0A9P1G8U9-F1
#
_cell.length_a   1.000
_cell.length_b   1.000
_cell.length_c   1.000
_cell.angle_alpha   90.00
_cell.angle_beta   90.00
_cell.angle_gamma   90.00
#
_symmetry.space_group_name_H-M   'P 1'
#
loop_
_entity.id
_entity.type
_entity.pdbx_description
1 polymer ?
#
loop_
_entity_poly.entity_id
_entity_poly.type
_entity_poly.pdbx_seq_one_letter_code
_entity_poly.pdbx_strand_id
1 'polypeptide(L)'
;MAFNAAFGRYKNQDNLYESSVASSQRSPLLHESTGGSNARGNDLNLNGPSTLYQIITHDTKKKTLEKGFDARQNFVHFAHGDLKNVITMQELMERPSVRNFLYRSKWYQKPQVVHLRSIMSGSAVSCCSFLSLLVALFCGDLFAFLSVPGNALCDIILTVAFGFFAFEFVLNAFSDRTYPLSFFFYMDLIGTFSMVFDISYMCGPDAMSIERLHTSSSSGGGVIVMRAARAARLGARAGRLSRVAKIVRFVSGSEEEGSGNVRMAKVISNKLSDVLSIRVAFVVICVAVVLPSLSIFEYPEMEESLTAWTSFLAPDVQRYAEGARGEMAVIQQLLRDLSKFYSTANYGPFLICYRKTGADLNSEELLACGATDDTVKFEVEGHWAAPARREFVMATSQGQMDLLFDLAEPKRLEALMGISLIMFIILVMVAFSIVLTENISTVALLPLERMLDVVRHRCAQIFKYTNALQ
;
A
#
# COMPACT_ATOMS: atom_id res chain seq x y z
N MET A 1 -36.76 2.92 -2.60
CA MET A 1 -37.28 1.96 -1.61
C MET A 1 -37.01 0.50 -2.01
N ALA A 2 -35.82 0.18 -2.54
CA ALA A 2 -35.45 -1.17 -2.99
C ALA A 2 -33.93 -1.39 -2.90
N PHE A 3 -33.33 -1.03 -1.76
CA PHE A 3 -31.88 -1.20 -1.52
C PHE A 3 -31.55 -1.83 -0.14
N ASN A 4 -32.55 -2.19 0.67
CA ASN A 4 -32.36 -2.73 2.03
C ASN A 4 -32.45 -4.27 2.15
N ALA A 5 -32.40 -5.02 1.04
CA ALA A 5 -32.63 -6.47 1.08
C ALA A 5 -31.36 -7.34 1.01
N ALA A 6 -30.16 -6.77 0.91
CA ALA A 6 -28.94 -7.53 0.60
C ALA A 6 -27.97 -7.77 1.79
N PHE A 7 -28.19 -7.18 2.97
CA PHE A 7 -27.22 -7.24 4.09
C PHE A 7 -27.71 -7.96 5.37
N GLY A 8 -28.76 -8.78 5.26
CA GLY A 8 -29.40 -9.45 6.42
C GLY A 8 -28.92 -10.86 6.77
N ARG A 9 -27.79 -11.37 6.26
CA ARG A 9 -27.33 -12.74 6.55
C ARG A 9 -25.83 -12.83 6.82
N TYR A 10 -25.38 -12.28 7.95
CA TYR A 10 -24.11 -12.66 8.58
C TYR A 10 -24.24 -12.47 10.10
N LYS A 11 -25.12 -13.26 10.72
CA LYS A 11 -25.26 -13.33 12.18
C LYS A 11 -25.86 -14.69 12.56
N ASN A 12 -25.04 -15.73 12.55
CA ASN A 12 -25.22 -16.98 13.32
C ASN A 12 -24.14 -17.99 12.89
N GLN A 13 -23.00 -17.95 13.55
CA GLN A 13 -22.08 -19.09 13.61
C GLN A 13 -21.20 -19.03 14.86
N ASP A 14 -21.83 -18.75 16.00
CA ASP A 14 -21.28 -19.04 17.33
C ASP A 14 -22.17 -20.12 17.94
N ASN A 15 -21.62 -21.34 18.05
CA ASN A 15 -22.05 -22.49 18.85
C ASN A 15 -21.76 -23.77 18.07
N LEU A 16 -20.59 -24.37 18.30
CA LEU A 16 -20.32 -25.81 18.14
C LEU A 16 -18.85 -26.10 18.49
N TYR A 17 -18.46 -25.92 19.76
CA TYR A 17 -17.27 -26.58 20.31
C TYR A 17 -17.48 -26.86 21.80
N GLU A 18 -18.41 -27.76 22.08
CA GLU A 18 -18.45 -28.49 23.34
C GLU A 18 -18.99 -29.89 23.04
N SER A 19 -18.14 -30.91 23.25
CA SER A 19 -18.41 -32.36 23.22
C SER A 19 -17.33 -33.11 22.42
N SER A 20 -16.32 -33.62 23.12
CA SER A 20 -15.95 -35.05 23.02
C SER A 20 -14.85 -35.37 24.03
N VAL A 21 -15.29 -35.81 25.21
CA VAL A 21 -14.54 -36.69 26.10
C VAL A 21 -15.03 -38.10 25.79
N ALA A 22 -14.13 -39.02 25.40
CA ALA A 22 -14.01 -40.36 25.99
C ALA A 22 -13.19 -41.35 25.12
N SER A 23 -12.31 -42.05 25.84
CA SER A 23 -11.91 -43.46 25.67
C SER A 23 -11.18 -43.92 24.40
N SER A 24 -9.93 -44.37 24.58
CA SER A 24 -9.58 -45.76 24.27
C SER A 24 -8.31 -46.21 24.98
N GLN A 25 -8.45 -47.26 25.80
CA GLN A 25 -7.40 -48.06 26.41
C GLN A 25 -6.62 -48.87 25.35
N ARG A 26 -5.31 -49.06 25.54
CA ARG A 26 -4.65 -50.38 25.75
C ARG A 26 -3.12 -50.26 25.82
N SER A 27 -2.60 -50.84 26.90
CA SER A 27 -1.23 -51.22 27.27
C SER A 27 -0.61 -52.27 26.28
N PRO A 28 0.59 -52.89 26.48
CA PRO A 28 1.44 -52.90 27.69
C PRO A 28 3.00 -53.06 27.52
N LEU A 29 3.67 -53.10 28.69
CA LEU A 29 4.90 -53.86 29.06
C LEU A 29 6.30 -53.36 28.63
N LEU A 30 7.13 -52.99 29.63
CA LEU A 30 8.29 -53.80 30.07
C LEU A 30 8.95 -53.25 31.35
N HIS A 31 9.06 -54.14 32.36
CA HIS A 31 10.03 -54.31 33.47
C HIS A 31 10.77 -53.09 34.06
N GLU A 32 10.60 -52.76 35.35
CA GLU A 32 11.17 -53.43 36.55
C GLU A 32 12.68 -53.19 36.75
N SER A 33 13.06 -52.37 37.74
CA SER A 33 14.10 -52.71 38.72
C SER A 33 14.10 -51.71 39.89
N THR A 34 14.45 -52.25 41.04
CA THR A 34 14.26 -51.85 42.43
C THR A 34 15.43 -51.09 43.06
N GLY A 35 15.14 -50.42 44.19
CA GLY A 35 16.10 -50.08 45.26
C GLY A 35 16.42 -48.59 45.32
N GLY A 36 16.42 -47.88 46.45
CA GLY A 36 16.36 -48.28 47.85
C GLY A 36 17.22 -47.30 48.67
N SER A 37 16.64 -46.77 49.75
CA SER A 37 17.31 -46.27 50.97
C SER A 37 18.04 -44.91 51.01
N ASN A 38 17.49 -44.09 51.92
CA ASN A 38 18.14 -43.43 53.07
C ASN A 38 19.06 -42.20 52.94
N ALA A 39 18.51 -41.11 53.49
CA ALA A 39 18.96 -40.45 54.74
C ALA A 39 20.00 -39.32 54.71
N ARG A 40 19.72 -38.36 55.61
CA ARG A 40 20.55 -37.26 56.16
C ARG A 40 20.80 -36.11 55.17
N GLY A 41 20.41 -34.87 55.44
CA GLY A 41 20.51 -34.16 56.71
C GLY A 41 21.83 -33.39 56.71
N ASN A 42 21.77 -32.07 56.47
CA ASN A 42 22.69 -31.09 57.03
C ASN A 42 22.18 -29.67 56.75
N ASP A 43 22.08 -28.93 57.84
CA ASP A 43 21.92 -27.49 57.91
C ASP A 43 23.02 -26.77 57.12
N LEU A 44 22.69 -25.68 56.45
CA LEU A 44 23.58 -24.52 56.30
C LEU A 44 22.75 -23.26 56.10
N ASN A 45 22.79 -22.47 57.17
CA ASN A 45 22.27 -21.12 57.31
C ASN A 45 23.23 -20.16 56.59
N LEU A 46 22.74 -19.32 55.67
CA LEU A 46 23.46 -18.11 55.24
C LEU A 46 22.49 -17.05 54.73
N ASN A 47 22.43 -15.98 55.51
CA ASN A 47 21.82 -14.69 55.21
C ASN A 47 22.44 -14.05 53.96
N GLY A 48 21.63 -13.34 53.16
CA GLY A 48 22.11 -12.19 52.37
C GLY A 48 21.65 -12.17 50.91
N PRO A 49 20.98 -11.09 50.45
CA PRO A 49 20.49 -10.95 49.08
C PRO A 49 21.54 -10.26 48.18
N SER A 50 21.76 -10.76 46.96
CA SER A 50 22.29 -9.97 45.84
C SER A 50 22.48 -10.82 44.58
N THR A 51 22.30 -10.18 43.42
CA THR A 51 22.53 -10.65 42.03
C THR A 51 21.43 -11.57 41.49
N LEU A 52 20.47 -11.14 40.66
CA LEU A 52 20.50 -10.30 39.46
C LEU A 52 21.33 -10.95 38.32
N TYR A 53 20.59 -11.43 37.30
CA TYR A 53 21.02 -11.97 36.00
C TYR A 53 21.74 -13.33 35.99
N GLN A 54 20.96 -14.41 35.97
CA GLN A 54 21.30 -15.60 35.18
C GLN A 54 20.30 -15.74 34.03
N ILE A 55 20.67 -15.18 32.89
CA ILE A 55 20.09 -15.56 31.60
C ILE A 55 20.52 -16.99 31.34
N ILE A 56 19.56 -17.91 31.36
CA ILE A 56 19.71 -19.26 30.87
C ILE A 56 19.92 -19.16 29.35
N THR A 57 21.17 -19.22 28.90
CA THR A 57 21.48 -19.49 27.49
C THR A 57 21.21 -20.96 27.23
N HIS A 58 19.96 -21.27 26.88
CA HIS A 58 19.57 -22.57 26.38
C HIS A 58 20.15 -22.75 24.98
N ASP A 59 21.26 -23.47 24.92
CA ASP A 59 21.92 -23.92 23.69
C ASP A 59 21.05 -24.96 22.98
N THR A 60 20.08 -24.48 22.19
CA THR A 60 19.34 -25.32 21.25
C THR A 60 20.00 -25.27 19.87
N LYS A 61 20.87 -26.26 19.65
CA LYS A 61 21.09 -26.98 18.38
C LYS A 61 20.78 -26.17 17.10
N LYS A 62 21.80 -25.45 16.62
CA LYS A 62 21.97 -25.10 15.21
C LYS A 62 22.03 -26.37 14.35
N LYS A 63 20.90 -26.85 13.84
CA LYS A 63 20.84 -27.65 12.62
C LYS A 63 19.62 -27.22 11.81
N THR A 64 19.90 -26.89 10.54
CA THR A 64 18.96 -26.74 9.41
C THR A 64 17.93 -25.60 9.48
N LEU A 65 18.37 -24.37 9.23
CA LEU A 65 17.50 -23.35 8.60
C LEU A 65 18.30 -22.26 7.86
N GLU A 66 19.37 -22.64 7.18
CA GLU A 66 19.95 -21.86 6.08
C GLU A 66 19.41 -22.40 4.75
N LYS A 67 18.09 -22.30 4.55
CA LYS A 67 17.62 -22.01 3.20
C LYS A 67 17.49 -20.51 3.17
N GLY A 68 18.58 -19.84 2.78
CA GLY A 68 18.52 -18.42 2.46
C GLY A 68 17.31 -18.19 1.58
N PHE A 69 16.41 -17.32 2.03
CA PHE A 69 15.31 -16.84 1.21
C PHE A 69 15.94 -16.08 0.05
N ASP A 70 16.21 -16.80 -1.04
CA ASP A 70 16.75 -16.23 -2.26
C ASP A 70 15.61 -15.46 -2.96
N ALA A 71 15.32 -14.29 -2.42
CA ALA A 71 14.25 -13.39 -2.86
C ALA A 71 14.37 -13.10 -4.37
N ARG A 72 15.59 -13.17 -4.91
CA ARG A 72 15.86 -13.00 -6.34
C ARG A 72 15.24 -14.12 -7.18
N GLN A 73 15.43 -15.38 -6.81
CA GLN A 73 14.92 -16.51 -7.60
C GLN A 73 13.40 -16.58 -7.58
N ASN A 74 12.78 -16.34 -6.41
CA ASN A 74 11.32 -16.32 -6.27
C ASN A 74 10.67 -15.12 -6.98
N PHE A 75 11.30 -13.94 -6.95
CA PHE A 75 10.76 -12.76 -7.64
C PHE A 75 10.83 -12.89 -9.17
N VAL A 76 11.93 -13.47 -9.70
CA VAL A 76 12.06 -13.71 -11.14
C VAL A 76 11.01 -14.72 -11.63
N HIS A 77 10.73 -15.77 -10.86
CA HIS A 77 9.73 -16.77 -11.21
C HIS A 77 8.29 -16.22 -11.10
N PHE A 78 8.02 -15.34 -10.13
CA PHE A 78 6.74 -14.64 -9.99
C PHE A 78 6.51 -13.66 -11.16
N ALA A 79 7.51 -12.85 -11.50
CA ALA A 79 7.43 -11.88 -12.60
C ALA A 79 7.20 -12.54 -13.97
N HIS A 80 7.82 -13.70 -14.24
CA HIS A 80 7.61 -14.44 -15.49
C HIS A 80 6.22 -15.10 -15.57
N GLY A 81 5.68 -15.60 -14.46
CA GLY A 81 4.36 -16.22 -14.40
C GLY A 81 3.24 -15.22 -14.66
N ASP A 82 3.28 -14.07 -13.99
CA ASP A 82 2.23 -13.04 -14.12
C ASP A 82 2.26 -12.35 -15.49
N LEU A 83 3.44 -12.12 -16.07
CA LEU A 83 3.54 -11.49 -17.39
C LEU A 83 2.87 -12.35 -18.47
N LYS A 84 2.95 -13.68 -18.37
CA LYS A 84 2.33 -14.61 -19.33
C LYS A 84 0.80 -14.59 -19.24
N ASN A 85 0.25 -14.40 -18.04
CA ASN A 85 -1.19 -14.25 -17.81
C ASN A 85 -1.72 -12.91 -18.35
N VAL A 86 -0.94 -11.83 -18.20
CA VAL A 86 -1.28 -10.51 -18.77
C VAL A 86 -1.30 -10.57 -20.30
N ILE A 87 -0.32 -11.23 -20.92
CA ILE A 87 -0.24 -11.41 -22.38
C ILE A 87 -1.43 -12.22 -22.90
N THR A 88 -1.80 -13.32 -22.22
CA THR A 88 -2.97 -14.13 -22.63
C THR A 88 -4.29 -13.39 -22.47
N MET A 89 -4.41 -12.50 -21.48
CA MET A 89 -5.60 -11.66 -21.35
C MET A 89 -5.70 -10.65 -22.52
N GLN A 90 -4.57 -10.11 -22.97
CA GLN A 90 -4.51 -9.23 -24.14
C GLN A 90 -4.93 -9.97 -25.43
N GLU A 91 -4.46 -11.21 -25.64
CA GLU A 91 -4.88 -12.06 -26.77
C GLU A 91 -6.39 -12.41 -26.72
N LEU A 92 -6.93 -12.64 -25.52
CA LEU A 92 -8.36 -12.90 -25.32
C LEU A 92 -9.23 -11.69 -25.71
N MET A 93 -8.76 -10.48 -25.45
CA MET A 93 -9.46 -9.24 -25.81
C MET A 93 -9.33 -8.86 -27.28
N GLU A 94 -8.29 -9.29 -27.98
CA GLU A 94 -8.16 -9.12 -29.44
C GLU A 94 -9.09 -10.03 -30.26
N ARG A 95 -9.91 -10.88 -29.61
CA ARG A 95 -10.84 -11.74 -30.32
C ARG A 95 -11.81 -10.93 -31.21
N PRO A 96 -11.85 -11.23 -32.52
CA PRO A 96 -12.61 -10.44 -33.50
C PRO A 96 -14.12 -10.43 -33.28
N SER A 97 -14.67 -11.40 -32.53
CA SER A 97 -16.11 -11.47 -32.23
C SER A 97 -16.59 -10.30 -31.37
N VAL A 98 -15.82 -9.92 -30.34
CA VAL A 98 -16.17 -8.83 -29.42
C VAL A 98 -16.03 -7.48 -30.11
N ARG A 99 -14.97 -7.31 -30.93
CA ARG A 99 -14.81 -6.14 -31.81
C ARG A 99 -16.01 -6.00 -32.74
N ASN A 100 -16.39 -7.05 -33.44
CA ASN A 100 -17.49 -6.96 -34.42
C ASN A 100 -18.83 -6.56 -33.80
N PHE A 101 -19.09 -6.93 -32.54
CA PHE A 101 -20.28 -6.50 -31.81
C PHE A 101 -20.27 -4.98 -31.54
N LEU A 102 -19.18 -4.45 -31.01
CA LEU A 102 -18.99 -3.00 -30.79
C LEU A 102 -19.04 -2.19 -32.09
N TYR A 103 -18.48 -2.75 -33.17
CA TYR A 103 -18.45 -2.09 -34.48
C TYR A 103 -19.83 -1.97 -35.13
N ARG A 104 -20.82 -2.79 -34.74
CA ARG A 104 -22.17 -2.76 -35.33
C ARG A 104 -23.05 -1.62 -34.79
N SER A 105 -22.67 -1.02 -33.66
CA SER A 105 -23.38 0.11 -33.05
C SER A 105 -23.20 1.39 -33.87
N LYS A 106 -24.28 1.86 -34.53
CA LYS A 106 -24.29 3.14 -35.27
C LYS A 106 -24.24 4.39 -34.37
N TRP A 107 -24.24 4.23 -33.03
CA TRP A 107 -24.27 5.37 -32.11
C TRP A 107 -23.02 6.28 -32.20
N TYR A 108 -21.85 5.73 -32.56
CA TYR A 108 -20.60 6.49 -32.66
C TYR A 108 -20.57 7.52 -33.81
N GLN A 109 -21.43 7.36 -34.83
CA GLN A 109 -21.46 8.28 -35.97
C GLN A 109 -22.35 9.51 -35.73
N LYS A 110 -22.97 9.62 -34.55
CA LYS A 110 -23.81 10.79 -34.23
C LYS A 110 -22.94 12.05 -34.15
N PRO A 111 -23.39 13.19 -34.70
CA PRO A 111 -22.62 14.45 -34.72
C PRO A 111 -22.27 14.95 -33.31
N GLN A 112 -23.08 14.60 -32.31
CA GLN A 112 -22.82 14.91 -30.90
C GLN A 112 -21.52 14.28 -30.37
N VAL A 113 -21.20 13.05 -30.79
CA VAL A 113 -20.00 12.33 -30.33
C VAL A 113 -18.75 12.94 -30.94
N VAL A 114 -18.82 13.40 -32.19
CA VAL A 114 -17.72 14.11 -32.87
C VAL A 114 -17.40 15.43 -32.18
N HIS A 115 -18.43 16.19 -31.77
CA HIS A 115 -18.23 17.42 -31.03
C HIS A 115 -17.62 17.16 -29.64
N LEU A 116 -18.09 16.12 -28.95
CA LEU A 116 -17.54 15.71 -27.67
C LEU A 116 -16.05 15.35 -27.77
N ARG A 117 -15.65 14.60 -28.80
CA ARG A 117 -14.25 14.27 -29.05
C ARG A 117 -13.39 15.53 -29.20
N SER A 118 -13.86 16.51 -29.98
CA SER A 118 -13.14 17.77 -30.19
C SER A 118 -12.94 18.55 -28.89
N ILE A 119 -13.92 18.50 -27.98
CA ILE A 119 -13.82 19.14 -26.65
C ILE A 119 -12.80 18.40 -25.79
N MET A 120 -12.84 17.06 -25.78
CA MET A 120 -11.92 16.23 -25.00
C MET A 120 -10.46 16.36 -25.44
N SER A 121 -10.20 16.53 -26.73
CA SER A 121 -8.85 16.76 -27.27
C SER A 121 -8.31 18.17 -27.00
N GLY A 122 -9.10 19.04 -26.36
CA GLY A 122 -8.68 20.40 -26.06
C GLY A 122 -7.55 20.45 -25.02
N SER A 123 -6.57 21.33 -25.24
CA SER A 123 -5.45 21.54 -24.31
C SER A 123 -5.92 21.94 -22.90
N ALA A 124 -7.06 22.61 -22.78
CA ALA A 124 -7.66 22.98 -21.50
C ALA A 124 -8.05 21.75 -20.67
N VAL A 125 -8.71 20.76 -21.27
CA VAL A 125 -9.10 19.51 -20.59
C VAL A 125 -7.86 18.73 -20.17
N SER A 126 -6.85 18.67 -21.03
CA SER A 126 -5.56 18.03 -20.70
C SER A 126 -4.85 18.74 -19.54
N CYS A 127 -4.85 20.07 -19.50
CA CYS A 127 -4.26 20.86 -18.42
C CYS A 127 -5.02 20.65 -17.10
N CYS A 128 -6.35 20.68 -17.13
CA CYS A 128 -7.19 20.37 -15.97
C CYS A 128 -6.96 18.94 -15.47
N SER A 129 -6.85 17.96 -16.37
CA SER A 129 -6.57 16.56 -16.00
C SER A 129 -5.19 16.42 -15.35
N PHE A 130 -4.18 17.11 -15.87
CA PHE A 130 -2.85 17.15 -15.26
C PHE A 130 -2.87 17.80 -13.87
N LEU A 131 -3.52 18.94 -13.71
CA LEU A 131 -3.61 19.62 -12.42
C LEU A 131 -4.37 18.78 -11.39
N SER A 132 -5.49 18.17 -11.80
CA SER A 132 -6.26 17.22 -10.99
C SER A 132 -5.39 16.03 -10.57
N LEU A 133 -4.50 15.55 -11.45
CA LEU A 133 -3.58 14.46 -11.15
C LEU A 133 -2.51 14.86 -10.12
N LEU A 134 -1.95 16.06 -10.24
CA LEU A 134 -1.00 16.55 -9.23
C LEU A 134 -1.66 16.66 -7.86
N VAL A 135 -2.85 17.26 -7.79
CA VAL A 135 -3.62 17.38 -6.55
C VAL A 135 -3.91 15.98 -5.98
N ALA A 136 -4.39 15.06 -6.81
CA ALA A 136 -4.69 13.69 -6.43
C ALA A 136 -3.51 12.88 -5.86
N LEU A 137 -2.29 13.16 -6.33
CA LEU A 137 -1.10 12.45 -5.87
C LEU A 137 -0.51 13.06 -4.60
N PHE A 138 -0.50 14.39 -4.49
CA PHE A 138 0.19 15.06 -3.38
C PHE A 138 -0.73 15.44 -2.21
N CYS A 139 -2.05 15.56 -2.41
CA CYS A 139 -2.95 16.08 -1.39
C CYS A 139 -2.89 15.28 -0.08
N GLY A 140 -2.95 13.95 -0.14
CA GLY A 140 -2.92 13.11 1.07
C GLY A 140 -1.64 13.31 1.89
N ASP A 141 -0.47 13.23 1.26
CA ASP A 141 0.81 13.39 1.97
C ASP A 141 1.06 14.85 2.39
N LEU A 142 0.61 15.84 1.61
CA LEU A 142 0.75 17.26 1.96
C LEU A 142 -0.06 17.61 3.21
N PHE A 143 -1.28 17.08 3.34
CA PHE A 143 -2.10 17.28 4.53
C PHE A 143 -1.51 16.59 5.76
N ALA A 144 -0.93 15.39 5.59
CA ALA A 144 -0.19 14.72 6.64
C ALA A 144 1.05 15.51 7.07
N PHE A 145 1.84 16.02 6.12
CA PHE A 145 3.00 16.86 6.41
C PHE A 145 2.61 18.15 7.15
N LEU A 146 1.55 18.84 6.71
CA LEU A 146 1.05 20.07 7.32
C LEU A 146 0.31 19.85 8.66
N SER A 147 0.08 18.61 9.07
CA SER A 147 -0.61 18.27 10.33
C SER A 147 -1.99 18.92 10.47
N VAL A 148 -2.74 19.02 9.38
CA VAL A 148 -4.08 19.59 9.39
C VAL A 148 -5.01 18.64 10.17
N PRO A 149 -5.73 19.12 11.20
CA PRO A 149 -6.49 18.25 12.10
C PRO A 149 -7.78 17.68 11.47
N GLY A 150 -8.31 18.30 10.41
CA GLY A 150 -9.57 17.91 9.79
C GLY A 150 -9.42 17.23 8.43
N ASN A 151 -10.27 16.23 8.18
CA ASN A 151 -10.31 15.48 6.90
C ASN A 151 -11.26 16.08 5.87
N ALA A 152 -12.24 16.88 6.30
CA ALA A 152 -13.29 17.40 5.43
C ALA A 152 -12.73 18.12 4.18
N LEU A 153 -11.69 18.94 4.35
CA LEU A 153 -11.08 19.66 3.21
C LEU A 153 -10.37 18.71 2.25
N CYS A 154 -9.61 17.75 2.78
CA CYS A 154 -8.90 16.76 1.96
C CYS A 154 -9.90 15.89 1.19
N ASP A 155 -10.93 15.39 1.86
CA ASP A 155 -11.98 14.56 1.26
C ASP A 155 -12.75 15.31 0.17
N ILE A 156 -13.11 16.59 0.39
CA ILE A 156 -13.79 17.40 -0.63
C ILE A 156 -12.90 17.54 -1.88
N ILE A 157 -11.61 17.88 -1.70
CA ILE A 157 -10.67 18.05 -2.80
C ILE A 157 -10.49 16.73 -3.59
N LEU A 158 -10.28 15.62 -2.88
CA LEU A 158 -10.11 14.31 -3.49
C LEU A 158 -11.40 13.81 -4.18
N THR A 159 -12.57 14.12 -3.63
CA THR A 159 -13.86 13.77 -4.23
C THR A 159 -14.11 14.55 -5.53
N VAL A 160 -13.75 15.84 -5.56
CA VAL A 160 -13.83 16.64 -6.78
C VAL A 160 -12.88 16.10 -7.85
N ALA A 161 -11.65 15.74 -7.48
CA ALA A 161 -10.68 15.13 -8.40
C ALA A 161 -11.16 13.76 -8.92
N PHE A 162 -11.74 12.93 -8.05
CA PHE A 162 -12.36 11.65 -8.41
C PHE A 162 -13.52 11.84 -9.39
N GLY A 163 -14.42 12.80 -9.12
CA GLY A 163 -15.52 13.14 -10.02
C GLY A 163 -15.03 13.58 -11.40
N PHE A 164 -13.98 14.41 -11.45
CA PHE A 164 -13.35 14.82 -12.71
C PHE A 164 -12.79 13.63 -13.49
N PHE A 165 -12.08 12.71 -12.83
CA PHE A 165 -11.51 11.52 -13.48
C PHE A 165 -12.55 10.47 -13.87
N ALA A 166 -13.61 10.30 -13.09
CA ALA A 166 -14.72 9.44 -13.44
C ALA A 166 -15.45 9.99 -14.67
N PHE A 167 -15.66 11.31 -14.72
CA PHE A 167 -16.25 11.98 -15.89
C PHE A 167 -15.36 11.81 -17.12
N GLU A 168 -14.06 12.09 -17.02
CA GLU A 168 -13.09 11.91 -18.10
C GLU A 168 -13.08 10.45 -18.62
N PHE A 169 -13.09 9.47 -17.71
CA PHE A 169 -13.17 8.05 -18.03
C PHE A 169 -14.45 7.71 -18.82
N VAL A 170 -15.61 8.16 -18.35
CA VAL A 170 -16.90 7.92 -18.99
C VAL A 170 -16.96 8.58 -20.36
N LEU A 171 -16.48 9.83 -20.48
CA LEU A 171 -16.45 10.52 -21.77
C LEU A 171 -15.51 9.82 -22.77
N ASN A 172 -14.33 9.36 -22.34
CA ASN A 172 -13.42 8.60 -23.20
C ASN A 172 -14.06 7.28 -23.66
N ALA A 173 -14.79 6.59 -22.78
CA ALA A 173 -15.50 5.36 -23.11
C ALA A 173 -16.62 5.56 -24.15
N PHE A 174 -17.28 6.73 -24.16
CA PHE A 174 -18.31 7.05 -25.14
C PHE A 174 -17.79 7.70 -26.43
N SER A 175 -16.72 8.48 -26.34
CA SER A 175 -16.15 9.23 -27.48
C SER A 175 -15.38 8.32 -28.44
N ASP A 176 -14.59 7.39 -27.90
CA ASP A 176 -13.67 6.59 -28.70
C ASP A 176 -14.15 5.15 -28.89
N ARG A 177 -14.31 4.76 -30.15
CA ARG A 177 -14.74 3.41 -30.55
C ARG A 177 -13.75 2.32 -30.16
N THR A 178 -12.47 2.63 -30.13
CA THR A 178 -11.37 1.71 -29.82
C THR A 178 -11.01 1.70 -28.34
N TYR A 179 -11.59 2.61 -27.54
CA TYR A 179 -11.28 2.73 -26.14
C TYR A 179 -11.86 1.61 -25.25
N PRO A 180 -13.15 1.23 -25.33
CA PRO A 180 -13.68 0.18 -24.46
C PRO A 180 -12.96 -1.15 -24.70
N LEU A 181 -12.57 -1.82 -23.60
CA LEU A 181 -11.75 -3.05 -23.59
C LEU A 181 -10.31 -2.89 -24.11
N SER A 182 -9.85 -1.66 -24.38
CA SER A 182 -8.42 -1.42 -24.64
C SER A 182 -7.62 -1.48 -23.34
N PHE A 183 -6.31 -1.67 -23.46
CA PHE A 183 -5.38 -1.52 -22.34
C PHE A 183 -5.54 -0.16 -21.62
N PHE A 184 -5.80 0.93 -22.36
CA PHE A 184 -5.98 2.27 -21.79
C PHE A 184 -7.26 2.40 -20.95
N PHE A 185 -8.31 1.63 -21.27
CA PHE A 185 -9.52 1.57 -20.46
C PHE A 185 -9.24 0.98 -19.08
N TYR A 186 -8.49 -0.13 -19.01
CA TYR A 186 -8.15 -0.75 -17.72
C TYR A 186 -7.21 0.13 -16.90
N MET A 187 -6.22 0.77 -17.52
CA MET A 187 -5.31 1.69 -16.82
C MET A 187 -6.05 2.88 -16.21
N ASP A 188 -6.98 3.48 -16.96
CA ASP A 188 -7.80 4.56 -16.43
C ASP A 188 -8.77 4.07 -15.36
N LEU A 189 -9.39 2.90 -15.56
CA LEU A 189 -10.31 2.29 -14.59
C LEU A 189 -9.60 2.01 -13.26
N ILE A 190 -8.43 1.36 -13.31
CA ILE A 190 -7.60 1.08 -12.13
C ILE A 190 -7.17 2.39 -11.47
N GLY A 191 -6.76 3.40 -12.25
CA GLY A 191 -6.39 4.72 -11.73
C GLY A 191 -7.56 5.48 -11.08
N THR A 192 -8.77 5.41 -11.64
CA THR A 192 -9.98 6.01 -11.04
C THR A 192 -10.37 5.24 -9.78
N PHE A 193 -10.38 3.91 -9.85
CA PHE A 193 -10.74 3.06 -8.71
C PHE A 193 -9.74 3.19 -7.56
N SER A 194 -8.46 3.40 -7.86
CA SER A 194 -7.46 3.55 -6.82
C SER A 194 -7.62 4.82 -5.98
N MET A 195 -8.33 5.85 -6.46
CA MET A 195 -8.70 7.00 -5.63
C MET A 195 -9.73 6.68 -4.56
N VAL A 196 -10.55 5.66 -4.77
CA VAL A 196 -11.56 5.26 -3.77
C VAL A 196 -10.89 4.85 -2.45
N PHE A 197 -9.68 4.30 -2.52
CA PHE A 197 -8.85 3.95 -1.36
C PHE A 197 -8.16 5.14 -0.69
N ASP A 198 -8.18 6.33 -1.28
CA ASP A 198 -7.61 7.54 -0.66
C ASP A 198 -8.67 8.39 0.03
N ILE A 199 -9.94 8.23 -0.34
CA ILE A 199 -11.06 9.00 0.21
C ILE A 199 -11.46 8.39 1.57
N SER A 200 -11.35 9.17 2.65
CA SER A 200 -11.51 8.67 4.03
C SER A 200 -12.89 8.07 4.29
N TYR A 201 -13.96 8.65 3.72
CA TYR A 201 -15.32 8.13 3.94
C TYR A 201 -15.65 6.84 3.17
N MET A 202 -14.85 6.44 2.18
CA MET A 202 -15.08 5.22 1.39
C MET A 202 -14.26 4.05 1.91
N CYS A 203 -12.93 4.16 1.82
CA CYS A 203 -11.99 3.12 2.23
C CYS A 203 -10.63 3.69 2.65
N GLY A 204 -10.49 5.02 2.70
CA GLY A 204 -9.23 5.69 3.01
C GLY A 204 -8.93 5.73 4.50
N PRO A 205 -7.66 6.00 4.86
CA PRO A 205 -7.29 6.27 6.25
C PRO A 205 -8.09 7.46 6.77
N ASP A 206 -8.77 7.28 7.88
CA ASP A 206 -9.45 8.36 8.58
C ASP A 206 -8.48 9.00 9.56
N ALA A 207 -8.09 10.25 9.32
CA ALA A 207 -7.20 10.95 10.25
C ALA A 207 -7.82 11.26 11.62
N MET A 208 -9.12 11.01 11.79
CA MET A 208 -9.80 11.07 13.08
C MET A 208 -9.71 9.75 13.86
N SER A 209 -9.32 8.66 13.19
CA SER A 209 -9.12 7.35 13.80
C SER A 209 -7.72 7.24 14.42
N ILE A 210 -7.66 6.65 15.61
CA ILE A 210 -6.40 6.33 16.32
C ILE A 210 -5.99 4.93 15.90
N GLU A 211 -4.73 4.76 15.50
CA GLU A 211 -4.17 3.46 15.16
C GLU A 211 -3.98 2.64 16.43
N ARG A 212 -4.68 1.49 16.53
CA ARG A 212 -4.61 0.58 17.68
C ARG A 212 -3.78 -0.64 17.35
N LEU A 213 -2.72 -0.85 18.11
CA LEU A 213 -1.94 -2.09 18.09
C LEU A 213 -2.40 -2.97 19.27
N HIS A 214 -3.08 -4.08 18.95
CA HIS A 214 -3.45 -5.08 19.94
C HIS A 214 -2.30 -6.05 20.18
N THR A 215 -1.88 -6.21 21.44
CA THR A 215 -0.81 -7.15 21.83
C THR A 215 -1.30 -8.58 22.06
N SER A 216 -2.43 -8.99 21.47
CA SER A 216 -2.97 -10.34 21.64
C SER A 216 -2.12 -11.36 20.88
N SER A 217 -1.24 -12.07 21.61
CA SER A 217 -0.58 -13.39 21.42
C SER A 217 -0.21 -13.96 20.03
N SER A 218 -0.67 -13.42 18.91
CA SER A 218 -0.20 -13.72 17.54
C SER A 218 0.79 -12.63 17.09
N SER A 219 1.99 -12.64 17.65
CA SER A 219 3.01 -11.58 17.50
C SER A 219 3.51 -11.30 16.07
N GLY A 220 3.02 -12.00 15.05
CA GLY A 220 3.44 -11.79 13.65
C GLY A 220 2.42 -11.11 12.74
N GLY A 221 1.14 -11.01 13.12
CA GLY A 221 0.06 -10.64 12.20
C GLY A 221 -0.03 -9.14 11.88
N GLY A 222 0.00 -8.28 12.90
CA GLY A 222 -0.25 -6.83 12.74
C GLY A 222 0.78 -6.13 11.84
N VAL A 223 2.06 -6.48 12.00
CA VAL A 223 3.16 -5.94 11.19
C VAL A 223 2.99 -6.26 9.70
N ILE A 224 2.57 -7.49 9.38
CA ILE A 224 2.37 -7.91 7.99
C ILE A 224 1.21 -7.14 7.37
N VAL A 225 0.14 -6.90 8.14
CA VAL A 225 -1.03 -6.13 7.67
C VAL A 225 -0.66 -4.67 7.41
N MET A 226 0.08 -4.02 8.30
CA MET A 226 0.53 -2.63 8.10
C MET A 226 1.43 -2.50 6.85
N ARG A 227 2.40 -3.42 6.67
CA ARG A 227 3.24 -3.46 5.47
C ARG A 227 2.43 -3.68 4.19
N ALA A 228 1.46 -4.59 4.23
CA ALA A 228 0.56 -4.85 3.10
C ALA A 228 -0.31 -3.63 2.78
N ALA A 229 -0.82 -2.93 3.80
CA ALA A 229 -1.60 -1.71 3.63
C ALA A 229 -0.77 -0.60 2.99
N ARG A 230 0.48 -0.38 3.42
CA ARG A 230 1.40 0.57 2.78
C ARG A 230 1.72 0.19 1.34
N ALA A 231 2.06 -1.07 1.09
CA ALA A 231 2.30 -1.56 -0.28
C ALA A 231 1.07 -1.40 -1.17
N ALA A 232 -0.13 -1.64 -0.65
CA ALA A 232 -1.39 -1.43 -1.36
C ALA A 232 -1.63 0.06 -1.67
N ARG A 233 -1.36 0.97 -0.73
CA ARG A 233 -1.44 2.44 -0.97
C ARG A 233 -0.46 2.89 -2.06
N LEU A 234 0.78 2.40 -2.03
CA LEU A 234 1.78 2.70 -3.05
C LEU A 234 1.38 2.13 -4.42
N GLY A 235 0.84 0.91 -4.47
CA GLY A 235 0.30 0.31 -5.69
C GLY A 235 -0.90 1.08 -6.25
N ALA A 236 -1.81 1.52 -5.38
CA ALA A 236 -2.94 2.37 -5.74
C ALA A 236 -2.48 3.69 -6.38
N ARG A 237 -1.45 4.34 -5.83
CA ARG A 237 -0.85 5.55 -6.39
C ARG A 237 -0.14 5.29 -7.73
N ALA A 238 0.60 4.17 -7.84
CA ALA A 238 1.27 3.77 -9.08
C ALA A 238 0.28 3.58 -10.24
N GLY A 239 -0.94 3.09 -9.96
CA GLY A 239 -2.02 3.00 -10.96
C GLY A 239 -2.36 4.36 -11.59
N ARG A 240 -2.33 5.45 -10.83
CA ARG A 240 -2.64 6.82 -11.32
C ARG A 240 -1.49 7.42 -12.13
N LEU A 241 -0.26 7.06 -11.80
CA LEU A 241 0.94 7.49 -12.53
C LEU A 241 0.94 7.03 -14.00
N SER A 242 0.22 5.95 -14.31
CA SER A 242 0.00 5.53 -15.70
C SER A 242 -0.62 6.62 -16.59
N ARG A 243 -1.41 7.53 -16.01
CA ARG A 243 -2.02 8.65 -16.74
C ARG A 243 -1.02 9.73 -17.12
N VAL A 244 0.06 9.89 -16.36
CA VAL A 244 1.17 10.80 -16.71
C VAL A 244 1.76 10.41 -18.06
N ALA A 245 1.86 9.11 -18.35
CA ALA A 245 2.35 8.62 -19.63
C ALA A 245 1.46 9.04 -20.83
N LYS A 246 0.15 9.25 -20.63
CA LYS A 246 -0.73 9.77 -21.68
C LYS A 246 -0.40 11.22 -22.03
N ILE A 247 -0.09 12.03 -21.02
CA ILE A 247 0.27 13.43 -21.21
C ILE A 247 1.60 13.54 -21.94
N VAL A 248 2.57 12.67 -21.62
CA VAL A 248 3.84 12.66 -22.36
C VAL A 248 3.63 12.31 -23.83
N ARG A 249 2.72 11.38 -24.16
CA ARG A 249 2.38 11.09 -25.57
C ARG A 249 1.75 12.28 -26.28
N PHE A 250 0.94 13.06 -25.57
CA PHE A 250 0.33 14.27 -26.12
C PHE A 250 1.36 15.38 -26.36
N VAL A 251 2.27 15.61 -25.40
CA VAL A 251 3.38 16.58 -25.52
C VAL A 251 4.38 16.16 -26.60
N SER A 252 4.59 14.87 -26.79
CA SER A 252 5.57 14.35 -27.75
C SER A 252 5.11 14.39 -29.22
N GLY A 253 3.92 14.92 -29.52
CA GLY A 253 3.50 15.22 -30.89
C GLY A 253 3.37 13.98 -31.78
N SER A 254 2.19 13.34 -31.76
CA SER A 254 1.89 12.24 -32.66
C SER A 254 1.36 12.78 -33.99
N GLU A 255 2.23 12.94 -34.99
CA GLU A 255 1.80 12.92 -36.40
C GLU A 255 1.53 11.46 -36.79
N GLU A 256 0.25 11.11 -36.93
CA GLU A 256 -0.18 9.82 -37.49
C GLU A 256 -0.28 9.94 -39.02
N GLU A 257 0.59 9.25 -39.76
CA GLU A 257 0.28 8.85 -41.15
C GLU A 257 0.70 7.39 -41.41
N GLY A 258 -0.24 6.63 -41.99
CA GLY A 258 0.08 5.74 -43.12
C GLY A 258 0.39 4.26 -42.83
N SER A 259 -0.66 3.45 -42.72
CA SER A 259 -0.63 1.99 -42.78
C SER A 259 -0.09 1.44 -44.12
N GLY A 260 0.88 0.52 -44.06
CA GLY A 260 1.10 -0.46 -45.13
C GLY A 260 2.41 -1.25 -45.04
N ASN A 261 2.39 -2.47 -44.47
CA ASN A 261 2.72 -3.77 -45.11
C ASN A 261 3.04 -4.86 -44.06
N VAL A 262 2.29 -5.96 -44.10
CA VAL A 262 2.12 -6.96 -43.02
C VAL A 262 3.36 -7.83 -42.74
N ARG A 263 4.39 -7.82 -43.60
CA ARG A 263 5.61 -8.63 -43.43
C ARG A 263 6.80 -7.89 -42.83
N MET A 264 6.92 -6.58 -43.05
CA MET A 264 7.96 -5.73 -42.45
C MET A 264 7.58 -5.30 -41.03
N ALA A 265 6.27 -5.13 -40.79
CA ALA A 265 5.70 -4.92 -39.45
C ALA A 265 6.13 -6.02 -38.46
N LYS A 266 6.32 -7.28 -38.88
CA LYS A 266 6.68 -8.38 -37.98
C LYS A 266 8.13 -8.33 -37.50
N VAL A 267 9.06 -7.89 -38.35
CA VAL A 267 10.49 -7.74 -37.98
C VAL A 267 10.72 -6.45 -37.18
N ILE A 268 10.00 -5.38 -37.52
CA ILE A 268 9.96 -4.13 -36.74
C ILE A 268 9.32 -4.38 -35.37
N SER A 269 8.22 -5.14 -35.31
CA SER A 269 7.55 -5.50 -34.05
C SER A 269 8.46 -6.30 -33.11
N ASN A 270 9.26 -7.23 -33.62
CA ASN A 270 10.18 -8.01 -32.77
C ASN A 270 11.31 -7.14 -32.22
N LYS A 271 11.90 -6.26 -33.05
CA LYS A 271 12.92 -5.30 -32.60
C LYS A 271 12.36 -4.25 -31.63
N LEU A 272 11.14 -3.77 -31.87
CA LEU A 272 10.45 -2.83 -31.00
C LEU A 272 10.10 -3.48 -29.66
N SER A 273 9.65 -4.75 -29.68
CA SER A 273 9.32 -5.52 -28.48
C SER A 273 10.54 -5.81 -27.61
N ASP A 274 11.69 -6.18 -28.21
CA ASP A 274 12.93 -6.40 -27.45
C ASP A 274 13.44 -5.12 -26.78
N VAL A 275 13.38 -3.99 -27.50
CA VAL A 275 13.80 -2.69 -26.95
C VAL A 275 12.83 -2.19 -25.88
N LEU A 276 11.52 -2.39 -26.07
CA LEU A 276 10.49 -1.97 -25.13
C LEU A 276 10.49 -2.84 -23.88
N SER A 277 10.75 -4.15 -23.99
CA SER A 277 10.83 -5.07 -22.85
C SER A 277 12.05 -4.84 -21.96
N ILE A 278 13.25 -4.61 -22.52
CA ILE A 278 14.46 -4.25 -21.75
C ILE A 278 14.26 -2.96 -20.94
N ARG A 279 13.50 -2.04 -21.51
CA ARG A 279 13.20 -0.73 -20.95
C ARG A 279 12.16 -0.79 -19.84
N VAL A 280 11.06 -1.50 -20.07
CA VAL A 280 10.07 -1.79 -19.04
C VAL A 280 10.73 -2.55 -17.88
N ALA A 281 11.66 -3.48 -18.17
CA ALA A 281 12.42 -4.17 -17.13
C ALA A 281 13.29 -3.20 -16.30
N PHE A 282 13.97 -2.23 -16.92
CA PHE A 282 14.76 -1.23 -16.19
C PHE A 282 13.90 -0.36 -15.28
N VAL A 283 12.74 0.10 -15.76
CA VAL A 283 11.75 0.83 -14.94
C VAL A 283 11.28 0.01 -13.76
N VAL A 284 10.89 -1.25 -14.00
CA VAL A 284 10.41 -2.15 -12.96
C VAL A 284 11.52 -2.40 -11.93
N ILE A 285 12.77 -2.56 -12.36
CA ILE A 285 13.92 -2.73 -11.47
C ILE A 285 14.19 -1.44 -10.66
N CYS A 286 14.19 -0.27 -11.29
CA CYS A 286 14.35 1.01 -10.59
C CYS A 286 13.27 1.20 -9.52
N VAL A 287 12.00 0.97 -9.87
CA VAL A 287 10.88 1.03 -8.93
C VAL A 287 11.04 -0.02 -7.83
N ALA A 288 11.40 -1.26 -8.17
CA ALA A 288 11.59 -2.35 -7.21
C ALA A 288 12.80 -2.17 -6.29
N VAL A 289 13.81 -1.37 -6.66
CA VAL A 289 14.95 -1.02 -5.80
C VAL A 289 14.63 0.18 -4.93
N VAL A 290 13.94 1.18 -5.49
CA VAL A 290 13.65 2.44 -4.81
C VAL A 290 12.56 2.28 -3.75
N LEU A 291 11.57 1.42 -3.99
CA LEU A 291 10.51 1.12 -3.04
C LEU A 291 11.09 0.59 -1.70
N PRO A 292 11.91 -0.48 -1.68
CA PRO A 292 12.59 -0.92 -0.46
C PRO A 292 13.52 0.13 0.14
N SER A 293 14.27 0.87 -0.68
CA SER A 293 15.25 1.84 -0.16
C SER A 293 14.61 3.03 0.54
N LEU A 294 13.40 3.43 0.15
CA LEU A 294 12.68 4.51 0.83
C LEU A 294 11.85 3.97 2.01
N SER A 295 11.44 2.69 1.96
CA SER A 295 10.80 2.01 3.11
C SER A 295 11.74 1.75 4.28
N ILE A 296 13.07 1.71 4.07
CA ILE A 296 14.04 1.50 5.17
C ILE A 296 14.19 2.73 6.06
N PHE A 297 13.87 3.91 5.53
CA PHE A 297 13.86 5.19 6.25
C PHE A 297 12.50 5.52 6.83
N GLU A 298 11.46 4.76 6.45
CA GLU A 298 10.19 4.77 7.14
C GLU A 298 10.45 4.20 8.54
N TYR A 299 10.19 5.03 9.55
CA TYR A 299 10.38 4.74 10.96
C TYR A 299 9.96 3.30 11.27
N PRO A 300 10.79 2.48 11.95
CA PRO A 300 10.38 1.12 12.24
C PRO A 300 9.23 1.16 13.25
N GLU A 301 8.00 0.97 12.78
CA GLU A 301 6.83 0.54 13.58
C GLU A 301 7.06 -0.82 14.29
N MET A 302 8.28 -1.35 14.22
CA MET A 302 8.72 -2.58 14.87
C MET A 302 9.61 -2.31 16.10
N GLU A 303 9.51 -1.13 16.71
CA GLU A 303 10.03 -1.02 18.06
C GLU A 303 9.08 -1.79 18.99
N GLU A 304 9.43 -3.05 19.26
CA GLU A 304 8.81 -3.87 20.30
C GLU A 304 8.78 -3.16 21.66
N SER A 305 9.56 -2.08 21.84
CA SER A 305 9.56 -1.21 23.01
C SER A 305 8.16 -0.69 23.38
N LEU A 306 7.36 -0.26 22.40
CA LEU A 306 5.99 0.22 22.61
C LEU A 306 5.12 -0.83 23.29
N THR A 307 5.17 -2.05 22.74
CA THR A 307 4.43 -3.21 23.24
C THR A 307 5.05 -3.82 24.50
N ALA A 308 6.36 -3.70 24.68
CA ALA A 308 7.08 -4.22 25.84
C ALA A 308 6.80 -3.37 27.07
N TRP A 309 6.82 -2.03 26.94
CA TRP A 309 6.48 -1.12 28.02
C TRP A 309 5.02 -1.26 28.44
N THR A 310 4.08 -1.42 27.50
CA THR A 310 2.71 -1.79 27.86
C THR A 310 2.64 -3.12 28.58
N SER A 311 3.31 -4.15 28.04
CA SER A 311 3.43 -5.48 28.68
C SER A 311 3.89 -5.43 30.12
N PHE A 312 4.80 -4.50 30.40
CA PHE A 312 5.44 -4.34 31.69
C PHE A 312 4.60 -3.50 32.66
N LEU A 313 3.94 -2.44 32.20
CA LEU A 313 3.13 -1.56 33.05
C LEU A 313 1.76 -2.13 33.40
N ALA A 314 1.16 -2.92 32.51
CA ALA A 314 -0.21 -3.43 32.70
C ALA A 314 -0.47 -4.13 34.04
N PRO A 315 0.36 -5.08 34.53
CA PRO A 315 0.08 -5.75 35.79
C PRO A 315 0.09 -4.81 37.00
N ASP A 316 1.00 -3.84 37.04
CA ASP A 316 1.12 -2.92 38.18
C ASP A 316 0.00 -1.87 38.15
N VAL A 317 -0.36 -1.36 36.97
CA VAL A 317 -1.49 -0.45 36.78
C VAL A 317 -2.81 -1.14 37.14
N GLN A 318 -2.98 -2.41 36.77
CA GLN A 318 -4.15 -3.21 37.12
C GLN A 318 -4.29 -3.38 38.63
N ARG A 319 -3.22 -3.76 39.34
CA ARG A 319 -3.23 -3.91 40.80
C ARG A 319 -3.57 -2.61 41.51
N TYR A 320 -3.02 -1.48 41.04
CA TYR A 320 -3.36 -0.18 41.58
C TYR A 320 -4.85 0.16 41.38
N ALA A 321 -5.39 -0.11 40.19
CA ALA A 321 -6.80 0.12 39.89
C ALA A 321 -7.76 -0.79 40.70
N GLU A 322 -7.31 -1.99 41.08
CA GLU A 322 -8.04 -2.91 41.97
C GLU A 322 -8.00 -2.48 43.45
N GLY A 323 -7.25 -1.42 43.80
CA GLY A 323 -7.25 -0.79 45.13
C GLY A 323 -5.94 -0.89 45.91
N ALA A 324 -4.86 -1.41 45.32
CA ALA A 324 -3.54 -1.49 45.94
C ALA A 324 -2.83 -0.11 45.98
N ARG A 325 -3.33 0.81 46.81
CA ARG A 325 -2.83 2.21 46.89
C ARG A 325 -1.34 2.36 47.25
N GLY A 326 -0.72 1.33 47.82
CA GLY A 326 0.72 1.33 48.15
C GLY A 326 1.65 1.29 46.93
N GLU A 327 1.13 0.96 45.74
CA GLU A 327 1.93 0.78 44.53
C GLU A 327 2.12 2.07 43.72
N MET A 328 1.49 3.19 44.11
CA MET A 328 1.60 4.46 43.39
C MET A 328 3.06 4.95 43.25
N ALA A 329 3.89 4.74 44.29
CA ALA A 329 5.30 5.12 44.24
C ALA A 329 6.08 4.30 43.20
N VAL A 330 5.73 3.01 43.04
CA VAL A 330 6.33 2.12 42.05
C VAL A 330 5.90 2.55 40.65
N ILE A 331 4.60 2.78 40.42
CA ILE A 331 4.08 3.24 39.13
C ILE A 331 4.70 4.57 38.74
N GLN A 332 4.82 5.53 39.66
CA GLN A 332 5.49 6.81 39.38
C GLN A 332 6.97 6.64 39.01
N GLN A 333 7.66 5.67 39.61
CA GLN A 333 9.04 5.36 39.22
C GLN A 333 9.09 4.76 37.81
N LEU A 334 8.19 3.82 37.50
CA LEU A 334 8.08 3.24 36.16
C LEU A 334 7.73 4.28 35.09
N LEU A 335 6.85 5.22 35.40
CA LEU A 335 6.50 6.34 34.53
C LEU A 335 7.70 7.25 34.25
N ARG A 336 8.53 7.52 35.25
CA ARG A 336 9.77 8.28 35.07
C ARG A 336 10.79 7.52 34.23
N ASP A 337 10.93 6.21 34.45
CA ASP A 337 11.83 5.36 33.66
C ASP A 337 11.37 5.26 32.20
N LEU A 338 10.06 5.15 31.98
CA LEU A 338 9.41 5.20 30.67
C LEU A 338 9.69 6.54 29.97
N SER A 339 9.41 7.67 30.64
CA SER A 339 9.66 9.02 30.10
C SER A 339 11.15 9.21 29.76
N LYS A 340 12.05 8.74 30.64
CA LYS A 340 13.50 8.79 30.42
C LYS A 340 13.94 7.93 29.23
N PHE A 341 13.35 6.75 29.04
CA PHE A 341 13.64 5.88 27.90
C PHE A 341 13.32 6.57 26.57
N TYR A 342 12.17 7.26 26.49
CA TYR A 342 11.75 7.99 25.29
C TYR A 342 12.35 9.39 25.14
N SER A 343 13.13 9.89 26.12
CA SER A 343 13.70 11.25 26.07
C SER A 343 14.63 11.52 24.88
N THR A 344 15.27 10.49 24.32
CA THR A 344 16.16 10.60 23.15
C THR A 344 15.47 10.29 21.83
N ALA A 345 14.21 9.83 21.88
CA ALA A 345 13.44 9.46 20.71
C ALA A 345 12.66 10.68 20.17
N ASN A 346 12.25 10.61 18.90
CA ASN A 346 11.42 11.66 18.25
C ASN A 346 9.90 11.41 18.45
N TYR A 347 9.56 10.54 19.38
CA TYR A 347 8.20 10.13 19.70
C TYR A 347 8.18 9.64 21.14
N GLY A 348 7.01 9.67 21.79
CA GLY A 348 6.93 9.20 23.17
C GLY A 348 5.53 9.13 23.75
N PRO A 349 5.39 8.50 24.93
CA PRO A 349 4.11 8.33 25.59
C PRO A 349 3.67 9.64 26.25
N PHE A 350 2.39 9.95 26.15
CA PHE A 350 1.80 11.12 26.80
C PHE A 350 0.65 10.76 27.75
N LEU A 351 -0.03 9.63 27.51
CA LEU A 351 -1.21 9.26 28.26
C LEU A 351 -1.30 7.75 28.49
N ILE A 352 -1.58 7.37 29.74
CA ILE A 352 -1.92 6.01 30.14
C ILE A 352 -3.37 5.99 30.60
N CYS A 353 -4.10 5.01 30.08
CA CYS A 353 -5.50 4.80 30.39
C CYS A 353 -5.73 3.37 30.86
N TYR A 354 -6.33 3.24 32.03
CA TYR A 354 -6.82 1.96 32.53
C TYR A 354 -8.32 1.99 32.68
N ARG A 355 -8.97 0.89 32.32
CA ARG A 355 -10.42 0.77 32.35
C ARG A 355 -10.86 -0.55 32.97
N LYS A 356 -11.69 -0.46 34.02
CA LYS A 356 -12.20 -1.65 34.73
C LYS A 356 -13.11 -2.57 33.89
N THR A 357 -13.78 -2.03 32.88
CA THR A 357 -14.76 -2.75 32.04
C THR A 357 -14.25 -2.83 30.61
N GLY A 358 -14.07 -4.01 30.02
CA GLY A 358 -13.45 -4.17 28.69
C GLY A 358 -14.28 -3.72 27.47
N ALA A 359 -14.94 -2.56 27.52
CA ALA A 359 -15.65 -2.02 26.37
C ALA A 359 -14.66 -1.34 25.41
N ASP A 360 -14.79 -1.59 24.10
CA ASP A 360 -14.01 -0.88 23.09
C ASP A 360 -14.40 0.59 23.04
N LEU A 361 -13.42 1.48 23.19
CA LEU A 361 -13.62 2.92 23.08
C LEU A 361 -13.77 3.36 21.64
N ASN A 362 -14.49 4.45 21.39
CA ASN A 362 -14.26 5.20 20.17
C ASN A 362 -12.94 6.02 20.28
N SER A 363 -12.44 6.59 19.18
CA SER A 363 -11.17 7.33 19.18
C SER A 363 -11.19 8.60 20.03
N GLU A 364 -12.36 9.21 20.21
CA GLU A 364 -12.51 10.43 21.03
C GLU A 364 -12.45 10.13 22.53
N GLU A 365 -13.18 9.11 22.95
CA GLU A 365 -13.18 8.62 24.31
C GLU A 365 -11.82 8.04 24.70
N LEU A 366 -11.09 7.42 23.76
CA LEU A 366 -9.73 6.94 24.02
C LEU A 366 -8.77 8.08 24.37
N LEU A 367 -8.85 9.21 23.66
CA LEU A 367 -8.04 10.39 23.95
C LEU A 367 -8.41 11.04 25.30
N ALA A 368 -9.70 10.96 25.66
CA ALA A 368 -10.23 11.45 26.93
C ALA A 368 -10.12 10.41 28.07
N CYS A 369 -9.55 9.24 27.83
CA CYS A 369 -9.47 8.13 28.79
C CYS A 369 -10.82 7.56 29.26
N GLY A 370 -11.91 7.82 28.53
CA GLY A 370 -13.29 7.56 28.93
C GLY A 370 -13.72 8.45 30.10
N ALA A 371 -14.77 9.25 29.92
CA ALA A 371 -15.27 10.19 30.94
C ALA A 371 -16.18 9.51 31.99
N THR A 372 -15.79 8.33 32.50
CA THR A 372 -16.58 7.52 33.44
C THR A 372 -15.80 7.29 34.73
N ASP A 373 -16.48 7.23 35.88
CA ASP A 373 -15.86 7.03 37.21
C ASP A 373 -15.01 5.74 37.34
N ASP A 374 -15.10 4.82 36.38
CA ASP A 374 -14.38 3.54 36.34
C ASP A 374 -13.03 3.58 35.58
N THR A 375 -12.55 4.76 35.18
CA THR A 375 -11.28 4.92 34.46
C THR A 375 -10.20 5.57 35.32
N VAL A 376 -8.97 5.06 35.20
CA VAL A 376 -7.80 5.63 35.87
C VAL A 376 -6.89 6.20 34.81
N LYS A 377 -6.63 7.50 34.91
CA LYS A 377 -5.78 8.26 34.00
C LYS A 377 -4.43 8.54 34.65
N PHE A 378 -3.34 8.23 33.96
CA PHE A 378 -2.01 8.72 34.33
C PHE A 378 -1.45 9.55 33.18
N GLU A 379 -1.14 10.81 33.48
CA GLU A 379 -0.40 11.67 32.56
C GLU A 379 1.09 11.43 32.78
N VAL A 380 1.81 11.21 31.68
CA VAL A 380 3.26 11.01 31.75
C VAL A 380 3.91 12.38 31.79
N GLU A 381 4.59 12.70 32.90
CA GLU A 381 5.38 13.92 33.00
C GLU A 381 6.52 13.88 31.96
N GLY A 382 6.42 14.72 30.94
CA GLY A 382 7.33 14.74 29.81
C GLY A 382 7.10 15.91 28.87
N HIS A 383 7.90 15.97 27.80
CA HIS A 383 7.77 16.99 26.75
C HIS A 383 6.75 16.64 25.66
N TRP A 384 6.15 15.45 25.75
CA TRP A 384 5.18 14.93 24.79
C TRP A 384 3.76 15.35 25.17
N ALA A 385 2.97 15.77 24.17
CA ALA A 385 1.59 16.19 24.35
C ALA A 385 0.70 15.57 23.26
N ALA A 386 -0.61 15.57 23.48
CA ALA A 386 -1.54 15.04 22.49
C ALA A 386 -1.45 15.85 21.17
N PRO A 387 -1.17 15.21 20.02
CA PRO A 387 -1.08 15.92 18.74
C PRO A 387 -2.47 16.38 18.27
N ALA A 388 -2.50 17.47 17.50
CA ALA A 388 -3.74 18.03 16.96
C ALA A 388 -4.46 17.06 15.99
N ARG A 389 -3.70 16.19 15.31
CA ARG A 389 -4.21 15.20 14.36
C ARG A 389 -4.20 13.82 15.00
N ARG A 390 -5.36 13.16 15.06
CA ARG A 390 -5.54 11.89 15.78
C ARG A 390 -4.82 10.71 15.12
N GLU A 391 -4.62 10.75 13.81
CA GLU A 391 -3.81 9.76 13.06
C GLU A 391 -2.36 9.66 13.56
N PHE A 392 -1.86 10.69 14.23
CA PHE A 392 -0.50 10.68 14.79
C PHE A 392 -0.43 10.05 16.17
N VAL A 393 -1.57 9.64 16.72
CA VAL A 393 -1.63 8.92 17.98
C VAL A 393 -1.60 7.43 17.67
N MET A 394 -0.63 6.74 18.26
CA MET A 394 -0.61 5.28 18.27
C MET A 394 -1.00 4.82 19.68
N ALA A 395 -2.00 3.96 19.75
CA ALA A 395 -2.43 3.34 20.99
C ALA A 395 -1.98 1.88 21.00
N THR A 396 -1.26 1.50 22.03
CA THR A 396 -0.93 0.11 22.31
C THR A 396 -1.82 -0.38 23.43
N SER A 397 -2.49 -1.50 23.21
CA SER A 397 -3.49 -2.04 24.14
C SER A 397 -3.06 -3.41 24.64
N GLN A 398 -3.12 -3.58 25.96
CA GLN A 398 -2.94 -4.87 26.61
C GLN A 398 -3.99 -5.06 27.69
N GLY A 399 -4.92 -5.98 27.45
CA GLY A 399 -6.03 -6.25 28.36
C GLY A 399 -6.90 -5.00 28.51
N GLN A 400 -6.87 -4.40 29.71
CA GLN A 400 -7.67 -3.25 30.10
C GLN A 400 -6.88 -1.92 30.15
N MET A 401 -5.61 -1.96 29.76
CA MET A 401 -4.71 -0.82 29.73
C MET A 401 -4.42 -0.41 28.29
N ASP A 402 -4.56 0.88 28.01
CA ASP A 402 -4.15 1.54 26.78
C ASP A 402 -3.02 2.54 27.10
N LEU A 403 -1.92 2.47 26.33
CA LEU A 403 -0.83 3.44 26.37
C LEU A 403 -0.78 4.17 25.04
N LEU A 404 -0.91 5.50 25.09
CA LEU A 404 -0.97 6.36 23.92
C LEU A 404 0.36 7.10 23.72
N PHE A 405 0.82 7.10 22.48
CA PHE A 405 2.06 7.70 22.04
C PHE A 405 1.80 8.81 21.02
N ASP A 406 2.61 9.87 21.09
CA ASP A 406 2.67 10.92 20.07
C ASP A 406 3.72 10.54 19.01
N LEU A 407 3.26 10.31 17.77
CA LEU A 407 4.08 9.99 16.59
C LEU A 407 4.03 11.11 15.54
N ALA A 408 3.77 12.37 15.94
CA ALA A 408 3.65 13.47 14.99
C ALA A 408 4.92 13.68 14.13
N GLU A 409 6.12 13.67 14.72
CA GLU A 409 7.36 13.82 13.97
C GLU A 409 7.65 12.66 12.99
N PRO A 410 7.62 11.38 13.41
CA PRO A 410 7.87 10.28 12.48
C PRO A 410 6.81 10.21 11.36
N LYS A 411 5.53 10.50 11.65
CA LYS A 411 4.48 10.53 10.62
C LYS A 411 4.65 11.69 9.61
N ARG A 412 5.17 12.84 10.04
CA ARG A 412 5.56 13.93 9.12
C ARG A 412 6.71 13.55 8.20
N LEU A 413 7.71 12.84 8.74
CA LEU A 413 8.83 12.34 7.95
C LEU A 413 8.36 11.25 6.96
N GLU A 414 7.48 10.34 7.38
CA GLU A 414 6.83 9.34 6.51
C GLU A 414 6.12 10.03 5.33
N ALA A 415 5.32 11.06 5.61
CA ALA A 415 4.64 11.82 4.57
C ALA A 415 5.62 12.52 3.60
N LEU A 416 6.69 13.13 4.12
CA LEU A 416 7.72 13.77 3.30
C LEU A 416 8.46 12.77 2.40
N MET A 417 8.75 11.57 2.92
CA MET A 417 9.35 10.49 2.15
C MET A 417 8.40 9.95 1.07
N GLY A 418 7.10 9.87 1.37
CA GLY A 418 6.05 9.55 0.40
C GLY A 418 6.01 10.55 -0.76
N ILE A 419 6.08 11.85 -0.47
CA ILE A 419 6.15 12.90 -1.50
C ILE A 419 7.42 12.74 -2.36
N SER A 420 8.56 12.52 -1.71
CA SER A 420 9.85 12.33 -2.39
C SER A 420 9.82 11.09 -3.31
N LEU A 421 9.26 9.98 -2.84
CA LEU A 421 9.07 8.75 -3.64
C LEU A 421 8.22 9.03 -4.88
N ILE A 422 7.08 9.70 -4.72
CA ILE A 422 6.18 10.02 -5.84
C ILE A 422 6.91 10.89 -6.87
N MET A 423 7.58 11.95 -6.42
CA MET A 423 8.35 12.84 -7.29
C MET A 423 9.43 12.07 -8.07
N PHE A 424 10.14 11.17 -7.40
CA PHE A 424 11.13 10.32 -8.03
C PHE A 424 10.51 9.40 -9.09
N ILE A 425 9.38 8.74 -8.80
CA ILE A 425 8.72 7.86 -9.77
C ILE A 425 8.24 8.67 -10.98
N ILE A 426 7.68 9.87 -10.78
CA ILE A 426 7.27 10.75 -11.88
C ILE A 426 8.48 11.09 -12.77
N LEU A 427 9.61 11.48 -12.17
CA LEU A 427 10.84 11.79 -12.92
C LEU A 427 11.29 10.59 -13.75
N VAL A 428 11.35 9.40 -13.15
CA VAL A 428 11.73 8.17 -13.86
C VAL A 428 10.74 7.86 -14.99
N MET A 429 9.43 8.01 -14.75
CA MET A 429 8.40 7.81 -15.78
C MET A 429 8.52 8.79 -16.95
N VAL A 430 8.81 10.06 -16.67
CA VAL A 430 8.99 11.09 -17.71
C VAL A 430 10.26 10.83 -18.51
N ALA A 431 11.39 10.62 -17.84
CA ALA A 431 12.66 10.31 -18.49
C ALA A 431 12.52 9.05 -19.37
N PHE A 432 11.86 8.03 -18.84
CA PHE A 432 11.56 6.81 -19.58
C PHE A 432 10.69 7.05 -20.80
N SER A 433 9.64 7.86 -20.67
CA SER A 433 8.72 8.14 -21.76
C SER A 433 9.41 8.90 -22.89
N ILE A 434 10.30 9.83 -22.57
CA ILE A 434 11.13 10.55 -23.56
C ILE A 434 12.03 9.56 -24.31
N VAL A 435 12.77 8.73 -23.56
CA VAL A 435 13.64 7.70 -24.15
C VAL A 435 12.82 6.75 -25.02
N LEU A 436 11.63 6.33 -24.59
CA LEU A 436 10.79 5.43 -25.37
C LEU A 436 10.38 6.06 -26.71
N THR A 437 9.97 7.33 -26.70
CA THR A 437 9.54 8.03 -27.93
C THR A 437 10.68 8.17 -28.93
N GLU A 438 11.87 8.58 -28.50
CA GLU A 438 13.05 8.74 -29.38
C GLU A 438 13.42 7.43 -30.10
N ASN A 439 13.19 6.32 -29.41
CA ASN A 439 13.52 5.02 -29.97
C ASN A 439 12.42 4.46 -30.86
N ILE A 440 11.15 4.73 -30.56
CA ILE A 440 10.06 4.38 -31.47
C ILE A 440 10.25 5.16 -32.79
N SER A 441 10.56 6.46 -32.70
CA SER A 441 10.77 7.28 -33.90
C SER A 441 11.95 6.76 -34.73
N THR A 442 13.10 6.51 -34.12
CA THR A 442 14.29 6.03 -34.85
C THR A 442 14.14 4.60 -35.39
N VAL A 443 13.53 3.69 -34.64
CA VAL A 443 13.41 2.27 -35.05
C VAL A 443 12.29 2.05 -36.05
N ALA A 444 11.16 2.75 -35.91
CA ALA A 444 9.98 2.52 -36.74
C ALA A 444 9.85 3.50 -37.91
N LEU A 445 10.14 4.80 -37.71
CA LEU A 445 9.89 5.81 -38.74
C LEU A 445 11.01 5.86 -39.79
N LEU A 446 12.27 5.72 -39.36
CA LEU A 446 13.41 5.83 -40.28
C LEU A 446 13.41 4.79 -41.42
N PRO A 447 13.08 3.50 -41.18
CA PRO A 447 12.99 2.53 -42.27
C PRO A 447 11.80 2.81 -43.21
N LEU A 448 10.70 3.32 -42.67
CA LEU A 448 9.49 3.67 -43.41
C LEU A 448 9.75 4.85 -44.36
N GLU A 449 10.41 5.89 -43.87
CA GLU A 449 10.86 7.03 -44.66
C GLU A 449 11.77 6.58 -45.80
N ARG A 450 12.77 5.74 -45.52
CA ARG A 450 13.66 5.17 -46.55
C ARG A 450 12.90 4.35 -47.60
N MET A 451 11.88 3.60 -47.20
CA MET A 451 11.05 2.85 -48.15
C MET A 451 10.19 3.76 -49.03
N LEU A 452 9.55 4.77 -48.44
CA LEU A 452 8.75 5.74 -49.17
C LEU A 452 9.58 6.56 -50.14
N ASP A 453 10.79 6.96 -49.76
CA ASP A 453 11.73 7.66 -50.64
C ASP A 453 12.11 6.82 -51.87
N VAL A 454 12.36 5.52 -51.67
CA VAL A 454 12.63 4.61 -52.79
C VAL A 454 11.42 4.50 -53.72
N VAL A 455 10.21 4.37 -53.17
CA VAL A 455 8.98 4.32 -53.99
C VAL A 455 8.78 5.63 -54.75
N ARG A 456 8.94 6.78 -54.07
CA ARG A 456 8.83 8.11 -54.68
C ARG A 456 9.83 8.28 -55.82
N HIS A 457 11.06 7.83 -55.62
CA HIS A 457 12.11 7.87 -56.65
C HIS A 457 11.75 6.99 -57.86
N ARG A 458 11.23 5.78 -57.64
CA ARG A 458 10.80 4.88 -58.73
C ARG A 458 9.60 5.43 -59.50
N CYS A 459 8.60 5.96 -58.82
CA CYS A 459 7.47 6.63 -59.48
C CYS A 459 7.93 7.84 -60.31
N ALA A 460 8.83 8.67 -59.78
CA ALA A 460 9.39 9.80 -60.52
C ALA A 460 10.16 9.36 -61.78
N GLN A 461 10.92 8.26 -61.69
CA GLN A 461 11.58 7.67 -62.87
C GLN A 461 10.55 7.22 -63.91
N ILE A 462 9.51 6.50 -63.50
CA ILE A 462 8.46 6.01 -64.41
C ILE A 462 7.79 7.18 -65.13
N PHE A 463 7.36 8.23 -64.40
CA PHE A 463 6.77 9.42 -65.01
C PHE A 463 7.71 10.10 -66.00
N LYS A 464 9.00 10.16 -65.71
CA LYS A 464 10.01 10.72 -66.61
C LYS A 464 10.11 9.93 -67.92
N TYR A 465 10.02 8.60 -67.85
CA TYR A 465 10.00 7.75 -69.05
C TYR A 465 8.68 7.85 -69.81
N THR A 466 7.54 7.95 -69.13
CA THR A 466 6.24 8.12 -69.78
C THR A 466 6.15 9.46 -70.53
N ASN A 467 6.64 10.55 -69.95
CA ASN A 467 6.68 11.86 -70.61
C ASN A 467 7.64 11.92 -71.82
N ALA A 468 8.64 11.04 -71.88
CA ALA A 468 9.54 10.98 -73.04
C ALA A 468 8.95 10.17 -74.21
N LEU A 469 7.86 9.44 -73.99
CA LEU A 469 7.17 8.62 -74.99
C LEU A 469 5.95 9.32 -75.61
N GLN A 470 5.48 10.42 -75.00
CA GLN A 470 4.50 11.35 -75.58
C GLN A 470 5.22 12.45 -76.34
#